data_AF-A0A940EFW0-F1
#
_entry.id   AF-A0A940EFW0-F1
#
_cell.length_a   1.000
_cell.length_b   1.000
_cell.length_c   1.000
_cell.angle_alpha   90.00
_cell.angle_beta   90.00
_cell.angle_gamma   90.00
#
_symmetry.space_group_name_H-M   'P 1'
#
loop_
_entity.id
_entity.type
_entity.pdbx_description
1 polymer ?
#
loop_
_entity_poly.entity_id
_entity_poly.type
_entity_poly.pdbx_seq_one_letter_code
_entity_poly.pdbx_strand_id
1 'polypeptide(L)' 'MDWLKELLDPATLSLLIPIFAIVGAFAIAALRAHHKHLERLEKIKQGFFHIDEN' A
#
# COMPACT_ATOMS: atom_id res chain seq x y z
N MET A 1 12.78 -12.95 26.55
CA MET A 1 12.18 -12.44 25.29
C MET A 1 12.71 -13.30 24.16
N ASP A 2 12.38 -14.59 24.19
CA ASP A 2 12.95 -15.59 23.28
C ASP A 2 12.38 -15.46 21.86
N TRP A 3 11.16 -14.92 21.74
CA TRP A 3 10.52 -14.59 20.46
C TRP A 3 11.35 -13.66 19.57
N LEU A 4 12.10 -12.71 20.15
CA LEU A 4 12.93 -11.79 19.38
C LEU A 4 14.18 -12.47 18.85
N LYS A 5 14.72 -13.46 19.59
CA LYS A 5 15.89 -14.24 19.15
C LYS A 5 15.56 -15.17 17.99
N GLU A 6 14.39 -15.81 18.02
CA GLU A 6 13.89 -16.62 16.90
C GLU A 6 13.63 -15.79 15.64
N LEU A 7 13.19 -14.54 15.81
CA LEU A 7 12.96 -13.62 14.68
C LEU A 7 14.28 -13.15 14.05
N LEU A 8 15.33 -12.96 14.86
CA LEU A 8 16.68 -12.60 14.40
C LEU A 8 17.51 -13.82 13.97
N ASP A 9 16.94 -15.03 14.03
CA ASP A 9 17.63 -16.22 13.54
C ASP A 9 17.85 -16.10 12.01
N PRO A 10 19.07 -16.36 11.52
CA PRO A 10 19.39 -16.22 10.10
C PRO A 10 18.49 -17.07 9.20
N ALA A 11 18.05 -18.26 9.65
CA ALA A 11 17.15 -19.11 8.90
C ALA A 11 15.77 -18.45 8.76
N THR A 12 15.23 -17.91 9.86
CA THR A 12 13.97 -17.17 9.87
C THR A 12 14.05 -15.93 8.97
N LEU A 13 15.10 -15.12 9.10
CA LEU A 13 15.32 -13.93 8.28
C LEU A 13 15.41 -14.26 6.78
N SER A 14 16.09 -15.35 6.42
CA SER A 14 16.20 -15.78 5.01
C SER A 14 14.86 -16.05 4.34
N LEU A 15 13.87 -16.49 5.13
CA LEU A 15 12.52 -16.77 4.67
C LEU A 15 11.61 -15.53 4.79
N LEU A 16 11.81 -14.73 5.83
CA LEU A 16 11.03 -13.53 6.10
C LEU A 16 11.29 -12.42 5.08
N ILE A 17 12.55 -12.18 4.73
CA ILE A 17 12.96 -11.13 3.76
C ILE A 17 12.24 -11.24 2.41
N PRO A 18 12.22 -12.40 1.71
CA PRO A 18 11.53 -12.50 0.44
C PRO A 18 10.02 -12.34 0.57
N ILE A 19 9.41 -12.80 1.68
CA ILE A 19 7.97 -12.60 1.94
C ILE A 19 7.67 -11.09 2.06
N PHE A 20 8.44 -10.36 2.87
CA PHE A 20 8.26 -8.92 3.01
C PHE A 20 8.55 -8.16 1.71
N ALA A 21 9.52 -8.62 0.91
CA ALA A 21 9.81 -8.02 -0.39
C ALA A 21 8.61 -8.14 -1.35
N ILE A 22 7.98 -9.32 -1.42
CA ILE A 22 6.78 -9.55 -2.25
C ILE A 22 5.63 -8.70 -1.73
N VAL A 23 5.31 -8.78 -0.43
CA VAL A 23 4.22 -8.02 0.17
C VAL A 23 4.44 -6.51 -0.02
N GLY A 24 5.66 -6.03 0.16
CA GLY A 24 6.02 -4.62 -0.04
C GLY A 24 5.82 -4.16 -1.49
N ALA A 25 6.24 -4.96 -2.46
CA ALA A 25 6.04 -4.66 -3.88
C ALA A 25 4.54 -4.55 -4.22
N PHE A 26 3.73 -5.50 -3.73
CA PHE A 26 2.28 -5.47 -3.92
C PHE A 26 1.61 -4.30 -3.19
N ALA A 27 2.05 -3.97 -1.98
CA ALA A 27 1.51 -2.84 -1.22
C ALA A 27 1.72 -1.52 -1.96
N ILE A 28 2.90 -1.28 -2.53
CA ILE A 28 3.20 -0.07 -3.32
C ILE A 28 2.34 -0.02 -4.59
N ALA A 29 2.18 -1.15 -5.28
CA ALA A 29 1.35 -1.22 -6.48
C ALA A 29 -0.13 -0.94 -6.16
N ALA A 30 -0.65 -1.53 -5.08
CA ALA A 30 -2.01 -1.31 -4.61
C ALA A 30 -2.22 0.16 -4.19
N LEU A 31 -1.26 0.76 -3.49
CA LEU A 31 -1.35 2.15 -3.05
C LEU A 31 -1.38 3.13 -4.23
N ARG A 32 -0.59 2.86 -5.28
CA ARG A 32 -0.60 3.62 -6.54
C ARG A 32 -1.93 3.49 -7.27
N ALA A 33 -2.48 2.28 -7.36
CA ALA A 33 -3.79 2.04 -7.97
C ALA A 33 -4.90 2.78 -7.20
N HIS A 34 -4.85 2.76 -5.88
CA HIS A 34 -5.80 3.46 -5.01
C HIS A 34 -5.77 4.97 -5.23
N HIS A 35 -4.57 5.58 -5.29
CA HIS A 35 -4.45 7.01 -5.60
C HIS A 35 -5.04 7.37 -6.97
N LYS A 36 -4.79 6.57 -8.01
CA LYS A 36 -5.38 6.80 -9.34
C LYS A 36 -6.92 6.66 -9.34
N HIS A 37 -7.48 5.85 -8.45
CA HIS A 37 -8.92 5.78 -8.25
C HIS A 37 -9.48 7.01 -7.53
N LEU A 38 -8.80 7.49 -6.48
CA LEU A 38 -9.17 8.72 -5.80
C LEU A 38 -9.14 9.93 -6.74
N GLU A 39 -8.12 10.05 -7.58
CA GLU A 39 -8.00 11.15 -8.55
C GLU A 39 -9.17 11.18 -9.55
N ARG A 40 -9.71 10.01 -9.92
CA ARG A 40 -10.91 9.92 -10.77
C ARG A 40 -12.17 10.34 -10.04
N LEU A 41 -12.32 9.95 -8.78
CA LEU A 41 -13.44 10.39 -7.94
C LEU A 41 -13.39 11.91 -7.72
N GLU A 42 -12.18 12.46 -7.56
CA GLU A 42 -11.96 13.88 -7.34
C GLU A 42 -12.30 14.71 -8.58
N LYS A 43 -11.96 14.23 -9.78
CA LYS A 43 -12.41 14.84 -11.06
C LYS A 43 -13.93 14.84 -11.22
N ILE A 44 -14.61 13.77 -10.80
CA ILE A 44 -16.07 13.71 -10.80
C ILE A 44 -16.65 14.70 -9.78
N LYS A 45 -16.07 14.77 -8.58
CA LYS A 45 -16.51 15.66 -7.51
C LYS A 45 -16.29 17.14 -7.86
N GLN A 46 -15.18 17.49 -8.52
CA GLN A 46 -14.92 18.84 -9.02
C GLN A 46 -15.88 19.23 -10.16
N GLY A 47 -16.18 18.30 -11.07
CA GLY A 47 -17.21 18.52 -12.10
C GLY A 47 -18.60 18.75 -11.49
N PHE A 48 -18.94 18.07 -10.41
CA PHE A 48 -20.18 18.30 -9.66
C PHE A 48 -20.20 19.65 -8.94
N PHE A 49 -19.09 20.02 -8.29
CA PHE A 49 -18.98 21.28 -7.55
C PHE A 49 -19.09 22.50 -8.49
N HIS A 50 -18.57 22.39 -9.72
CA HIS A 50 -18.67 23.46 -10.72
C HIS A 50 -20.09 23.62 -11.31
N ILE A 51 -20.95 22.59 -11.24
CA ILE A 51 -22.35 22.67 -11.68
C ILE A 51 -23.26 23.21 -10.57
N ASP A 52 -22.87 23.03 -9.30
CA ASP A 52 -23.67 23.45 -8.13
C ASP A 52 -23.43 24.93 -7.73
N GLU A 53 -22.40 25.59 -8.29
CA GLU A 53 -22.04 27.00 -8.03
C GLU A 53 -22.66 28.00 -9.04
N ASN A 54 -23.65 27.59 -9.86
CA ASN A 54 -24.34 28.47 -10.82
C ASN A 54 -25.86 28.40 -10.69
#